data_AF-A0A8T5GV85-F1
#
_entry.id   AF-A0A8T5GV85-F1
#
_cell.length_a   1.000
_cell.length_b   1.000
_cell.length_c   1.000
_cell.angle_alpha   90.00
_cell.angle_beta   90.00
_cell.angle_gamma   90.00
#
_symmetry.space_group_name_H-M   'P 1'
#
loop_
_entity.id
_entity.type
_entity.pdbx_description
1 polymer ?
#
loop_
_entity_poly.entity_id
_entity_poly.type
_entity_poly.pdbx_seq_one_letter_code
_entity_poly.pdbx_strand_id
1 'polypeptide(L)'
;MMSVMALAPGALGADSDGDGVDDSVDDCPWAAGTSTVDRDGCPDRDGDGTSDINDGWSINNPNFQNEHTTSSNSDYYGIDYSPDGEYIVTGSEDGFVRLWNATSHVNIRSANAAPNGEVTSVSYSPDGQYIAAGLDDDTMNIYYAMNLTSVHGSIDVDVGSGDQVNSVEFSPDSSLVAVSIGRSGNGGTNGQVFLIKVSDGLKLGSGMNPNGEDQFFDSAFSPDGEMIALAGDGDFYIVNITSRATVYTLTNPPGSVESIAWSSDGNYIAMCGGWEGGGASFDMYEFSGNSWVRIWEKPTTTSCYSTGFSYDSSQVVAGHSYYQGDGETAKIFNSDSGVQIDTFSGLRPSGCTGFGNSNPCGTIYDIAWSPDSVHIVTAHGRNGEGVYYWYADIDEDNDGYNSTDQGDGIVDAFPSEGSQWDDTDNDGYGDNPAPAFQPDACVSVAGTSTQDRFGCPDADGDGWSDEGDLYPADSLQWADTDGDGYGDNYYFDLSSAQLHMNQSGDAFPDDATQWNDTDGDGYGDNYQNTSWDNFRAPEWPGLLQVAANNPDVFPLDRTQWLDADGDWVGDNQMSDRADGCPTIWGDSEFD
;
A
#
# COMPACT_ATOMS: atom_id res chain seq x y z
N MET A 1 11.76 -62.35 30.44
CA MET A 1 11.36 -61.58 29.24
C MET A 1 10.42 -60.49 29.70
N MET A 2 10.94 -59.27 29.87
CA MET A 2 10.12 -58.05 29.91
C MET A 2 10.01 -57.60 28.46
N SER A 3 8.79 -57.54 27.94
CA SER A 3 8.52 -57.04 26.59
C SER A 3 8.45 -55.51 26.69
N VAL A 4 9.45 -54.85 26.13
CA VAL A 4 9.45 -53.39 25.92
C VAL A 4 8.53 -53.13 24.73
N MET A 5 7.41 -52.45 24.95
CA MET A 5 6.65 -51.84 23.85
C MET A 5 7.48 -50.68 23.32
N ALA A 6 7.97 -50.80 22.09
CA ALA A 6 8.46 -49.67 21.33
C ALA A 6 7.24 -48.86 20.86
N LEU A 7 7.15 -47.60 21.32
CA LEU A 7 6.32 -46.59 20.68
C LEU A 7 6.88 -46.36 19.27
N ALA A 8 6.01 -46.44 18.26
CA ALA A 8 6.34 -45.97 16.93
C ALA A 8 6.62 -44.46 17.00
N PRO A 9 7.58 -43.91 16.22
CA PRO A 9 7.65 -42.48 16.06
C PRO A 9 6.33 -42.03 15.43
N GLY A 10 5.63 -41.11 16.09
CA GLY A 10 4.60 -40.34 15.42
C GLY A 10 5.24 -39.67 14.21
N ALA A 11 4.52 -39.61 13.11
CA ALA A 11 4.92 -38.75 12.01
C ALA A 11 5.06 -37.34 12.59
N LEU A 12 6.29 -36.85 12.69
CA LEU A 12 6.55 -35.42 12.74
C LEU A 12 5.97 -34.91 11.41
N GLY A 13 5.19 -33.83 11.42
CA GLY A 13 4.81 -33.20 10.17
C GLY A 13 6.04 -32.67 9.44
N ALA A 14 5.80 -32.12 8.26
CA ALA A 14 6.88 -31.44 7.56
C ALA A 14 7.29 -30.22 8.40
N ASP A 15 8.57 -29.92 8.38
CA ASP A 15 9.22 -28.80 9.07
C ASP A 15 10.25 -28.36 8.02
N SER A 16 9.78 -27.51 7.12
CA SER A 16 10.38 -27.24 5.82
C SER A 16 11.58 -26.29 5.92
N ASP A 17 11.64 -25.46 6.96
CA ASP A 17 12.76 -24.55 7.26
C ASP A 17 13.61 -25.00 8.47
N GLY A 18 13.16 -25.99 9.24
CA GLY A 18 13.95 -26.68 10.25
C GLY A 18 14.04 -25.97 11.60
N ASP A 19 13.12 -25.07 11.91
CA ASP A 19 13.10 -24.31 13.16
C ASP A 19 12.49 -25.10 14.35
N GLY A 20 11.84 -26.23 14.04
CA GLY A 20 11.21 -27.12 15.01
C GLY A 20 9.72 -26.89 15.23
N VAL A 21 9.10 -25.98 14.47
CA VAL A 21 7.66 -25.84 14.27
C VAL A 21 7.26 -26.70 13.06
N ASP A 22 6.03 -27.22 13.06
CA ASP A 22 5.52 -28.12 12.01
C ASP A 22 4.77 -27.26 10.98
N ASP A 23 5.05 -27.39 9.68
CA ASP A 23 4.45 -26.64 8.54
C ASP A 23 2.92 -26.49 8.63
N SER A 24 2.24 -27.42 9.30
CA SER A 24 0.78 -27.39 9.47
C SER A 24 0.27 -26.39 10.52
N VAL A 25 1.17 -25.88 11.36
CA VAL A 25 0.93 -24.89 12.42
C VAL A 25 1.96 -23.75 12.37
N ASP A 26 2.89 -23.80 11.42
CA ASP A 26 3.87 -22.77 11.14
C ASP A 26 3.27 -21.71 10.21
N ASP A 27 3.28 -20.46 10.64
CA ASP A 27 2.76 -19.33 9.88
C ASP A 27 3.80 -18.75 8.89
N CYS A 28 5.06 -19.21 8.96
CA CYS A 28 6.13 -18.95 7.99
C CYS A 28 6.94 -20.23 7.67
N PRO A 29 6.35 -21.25 7.00
CA PRO A 29 6.93 -22.59 6.83
C PRO A 29 8.27 -22.68 6.06
N TRP A 30 8.81 -21.56 5.61
CA TRP A 30 10.00 -21.45 4.76
C TRP A 30 10.98 -20.40 5.29
N ALA A 31 10.78 -19.91 6.52
CA ALA A 31 11.60 -18.88 7.13
C ALA A 31 11.74 -19.17 8.63
N ALA A 32 12.83 -19.88 8.96
CA ALA A 32 13.09 -20.36 10.30
C ALA A 32 13.03 -19.22 11.34
N GLY A 33 12.22 -19.41 12.37
CA GLY A 33 11.90 -18.36 13.32
C GLY A 33 11.86 -18.77 14.77
N THR A 34 11.65 -17.77 15.64
CA THR A 34 11.47 -18.00 17.09
C THR A 34 10.24 -17.33 17.65
N SER A 35 9.36 -16.78 16.78
CA SER A 35 8.12 -16.16 17.21
C SER A 35 7.22 -17.17 17.93
N THR A 36 6.60 -16.72 19.03
CA THR A 36 5.73 -17.51 19.91
C THR A 36 4.51 -16.74 20.45
N VAL A 37 4.43 -15.43 20.22
CA VAL A 37 3.36 -14.54 20.66
C VAL A 37 2.30 -14.43 19.57
N ASP A 38 2.75 -14.30 18.33
CA ASP A 38 1.95 -14.41 17.13
C ASP A 38 2.73 -15.13 16.04
N ARG A 39 2.07 -15.35 14.90
CA ARG A 39 2.60 -16.07 13.73
C ARG A 39 3.66 -17.12 14.09
N ASP A 40 3.22 -18.22 14.67
CA ASP A 40 4.12 -19.21 15.29
C ASP A 40 5.13 -19.73 14.23
N GLY A 41 6.42 -19.76 14.55
CA GLY A 41 7.48 -20.20 13.63
C GLY A 41 8.04 -19.11 12.71
N CYS A 42 7.48 -17.90 12.72
CA CYS A 42 8.02 -16.80 11.92
C CYS A 42 9.31 -16.18 12.49
N PRO A 43 10.15 -15.56 11.63
CA PRO A 43 11.33 -14.81 12.05
C PRO A 43 10.98 -13.80 13.13
N ASP A 44 11.77 -13.81 14.21
CA ASP A 44 11.69 -12.93 15.38
C ASP A 44 13.13 -12.58 15.73
N ARG A 45 13.63 -11.49 15.14
CA ARG A 45 15.07 -11.24 15.15
C ARG A 45 15.57 -10.56 16.42
N ASP A 46 14.70 -9.83 17.11
CA ASP A 46 15.03 -9.22 18.38
C ASP A 46 14.80 -10.17 19.57
N GLY A 47 14.09 -11.27 19.35
CA GLY A 47 13.88 -12.37 20.28
C GLY A 47 12.85 -12.04 21.36
N ASP A 48 11.95 -11.09 21.11
CA ASP A 48 10.91 -10.68 22.04
C ASP A 48 9.70 -11.64 22.03
N GLY A 49 9.63 -12.50 21.02
CA GLY A 49 8.63 -13.52 20.81
C GLY A 49 7.51 -13.13 19.85
N THR A 50 7.47 -11.91 19.34
CA THR A 50 6.55 -11.44 18.28
C THR A 50 7.24 -11.57 16.94
N SER A 51 6.52 -11.98 15.90
CA SER A 51 7.09 -12.14 14.56
C SER A 51 7.42 -10.77 13.98
N ASP A 52 8.52 -10.69 13.22
CA ASP A 52 8.97 -9.47 12.55
C ASP A 52 7.78 -8.79 11.81
N ILE A 53 6.87 -9.56 11.20
CA ILE A 53 5.68 -9.11 10.43
C ILE A 53 4.65 -8.31 11.24
N ASN A 54 4.40 -8.72 12.47
CA ASN A 54 3.40 -8.09 13.34
C ASN A 54 4.04 -7.22 14.40
N ASP A 55 5.37 -7.15 14.37
CA ASP A 55 6.10 -6.19 15.14
C ASP A 55 5.88 -4.80 14.53
N GLY A 56 5.41 -3.86 15.35
CA GLY A 56 4.75 -2.61 14.93
C GLY A 56 5.66 -1.55 14.29
N TRP A 57 6.76 -1.98 13.68
CA TRP A 57 7.83 -1.11 13.17
C TRP A 57 7.51 -0.45 11.82
N SER A 58 6.57 -0.99 11.05
CA SER A 58 6.17 -0.36 9.79
C SER A 58 4.92 0.49 9.96
N ILE A 59 5.02 1.74 9.47
CA ILE A 59 3.93 2.70 9.56
C ILE A 59 3.17 2.70 8.22
N ASN A 60 1.83 2.62 8.26
CA ASN A 60 1.00 2.43 7.05
C ASN A 60 1.13 3.57 6.01
N ASN A 61 1.47 4.78 6.48
CA ASN A 61 1.79 5.91 5.63
C ASN A 61 3.08 6.58 6.14
N PRO A 62 4.25 6.17 5.64
CA PRO A 62 5.48 6.57 6.28
C PRO A 62 5.97 7.97 6.02
N ASN A 63 5.44 8.64 5.00
CA ASN A 63 5.79 10.02 4.65
C ASN A 63 7.31 10.32 4.81
N PHE A 64 8.16 9.46 4.24
CA PHE A 64 9.61 9.48 4.43
C PHE A 64 10.20 10.85 4.07
N GLN A 65 10.83 11.48 5.06
CA GLN A 65 11.51 12.77 4.90
C GLN A 65 13.02 12.58 4.83
N ASN A 66 13.68 13.50 4.11
CA ASN A 66 15.14 13.55 4.12
C ASN A 66 15.62 14.06 5.48
N GLU A 67 16.19 13.17 6.30
CA GLU A 67 16.80 13.52 7.58
C GLU A 67 18.17 14.17 7.36
N HIS A 68 18.99 13.57 6.48
CA HIS A 68 20.34 14.02 6.22
C HIS A 68 20.82 13.67 4.80
N THR A 69 21.78 14.45 4.30
CA THR A 69 22.47 14.15 3.03
C THR A 69 23.97 14.39 3.18
N THR A 70 24.76 13.37 2.89
CA THR A 70 26.21 13.46 2.72
C THR A 70 26.56 13.60 1.24
N SER A 71 26.69 14.84 0.76
CA SER A 71 27.02 15.13 -0.64
C SER A 71 28.47 14.78 -1.01
N SER A 72 28.70 14.31 -2.23
CA SER A 72 30.00 13.90 -2.77
C SER A 72 30.22 14.43 -4.20
N ASN A 73 31.40 14.16 -4.78
CA ASN A 73 31.66 14.31 -6.22
C ASN A 73 31.96 12.96 -6.89
N SER A 74 31.68 11.86 -6.19
CA SER A 74 31.92 10.49 -6.63
C SER A 74 30.65 9.71 -6.40
N ASP A 75 30.30 8.85 -7.35
CA ASP A 75 29.13 7.98 -7.27
C ASP A 75 29.30 6.99 -6.09
N TYR A 76 28.20 6.72 -5.40
CA TYR A 76 28.09 5.63 -4.44
C TYR A 76 27.27 4.52 -5.07
N TYR A 77 27.81 3.30 -5.13
CA TYR A 77 27.18 2.18 -5.83
C TYR A 77 26.54 1.17 -4.89
N GLY A 78 27.00 1.07 -3.65
CA GLY A 78 26.46 0.14 -2.66
C GLY A 78 26.30 0.76 -1.29
N ILE A 79 25.27 0.34 -0.56
CA ILE A 79 24.98 0.75 0.81
C ILE A 79 24.27 -0.36 1.57
N ASP A 80 24.62 -0.54 2.85
CA ASP A 80 23.92 -1.51 3.70
C ASP A 80 23.95 -1.07 5.17
N TYR A 81 22.96 -1.49 5.95
CA TYR A 81 22.90 -1.28 7.39
C TYR A 81 23.67 -2.37 8.14
N SER A 82 24.23 -2.03 9.29
CA SER A 82 24.60 -3.06 10.27
C SER A 82 23.33 -3.72 10.83
N PRO A 83 23.39 -5.00 11.24
CA PRO A 83 22.21 -5.71 11.75
C PRO A 83 21.61 -5.10 13.02
N ASP A 84 22.36 -4.24 13.73
CA ASP A 84 21.90 -3.48 14.89
C ASP A 84 21.43 -2.05 14.56
N GLY A 85 21.46 -1.64 13.29
CA GLY A 85 21.06 -0.31 12.82
C GLY A 85 22.01 0.83 13.23
N GLU A 86 23.05 0.59 14.03
CA GLU A 86 23.91 1.65 14.57
C GLU A 86 24.85 2.24 13.50
N TYR A 87 25.15 1.47 12.45
CA TYR A 87 26.09 1.83 11.40
C TYR A 87 25.51 1.60 10.01
N ILE A 88 26.07 2.32 9.04
CA ILE A 88 25.92 1.98 7.62
C ILE A 88 27.30 1.79 7.00
N VAL A 89 27.37 0.90 6.01
CA VAL A 89 28.54 0.73 5.14
C VAL A 89 28.23 1.25 3.75
N THR A 90 29.21 1.87 3.09
CA THR A 90 29.07 2.31 1.71
C THR A 90 30.28 1.96 0.85
N GLY A 91 30.02 1.72 -0.45
CA GLY A 91 31.02 1.57 -1.51
C GLY A 91 30.88 2.66 -2.57
N SER A 92 32.00 3.19 -3.06
CA SER A 92 32.02 4.32 -3.99
C SER A 92 33.05 4.22 -5.11
N GLU A 93 32.81 5.01 -6.15
CA GLU A 93 33.67 5.19 -7.33
C GLU A 93 35.10 5.63 -6.99
N ASP A 94 35.32 6.29 -5.84
CA ASP A 94 36.67 6.68 -5.41
C ASP A 94 37.49 5.54 -4.78
N GLY A 95 36.95 4.30 -4.80
CA GLY A 95 37.64 3.08 -4.42
C GLY A 95 37.62 2.78 -2.92
N PHE A 96 36.78 3.46 -2.14
CA PHE A 96 36.72 3.29 -0.69
C PHE A 96 35.46 2.57 -0.22
N VAL A 97 35.67 1.68 0.75
CA VAL A 97 34.63 1.21 1.67
C VAL A 97 34.62 2.11 2.89
N ARG A 98 33.44 2.61 3.29
CA ARG A 98 33.29 3.56 4.39
C ARG A 98 32.26 3.05 5.40
N LEU A 99 32.61 3.14 6.69
CA LEU A 99 31.69 2.86 7.79
C LEU A 99 31.29 4.19 8.43
N TRP A 100 29.99 4.41 8.57
CA TRP A 100 29.39 5.62 9.12
C TRP A 100 28.55 5.23 10.33
N ASN A 101 28.48 6.12 11.32
CA ASN A 101 27.48 5.97 12.37
C ASN A 101 26.14 6.52 11.85
N ALA A 102 25.09 5.69 11.90
CA ALA A 102 23.79 5.98 11.30
C ALA A 102 23.17 7.26 11.87
N THR A 103 23.15 7.41 13.21
CA THR A 103 22.50 8.56 13.88
C THR A 103 23.29 9.87 13.75
N SER A 104 24.61 9.83 13.87
CA SER A 104 25.44 11.05 13.83
C SER A 104 25.86 11.44 12.41
N HIS A 105 25.66 10.56 11.43
CA HIS A 105 26.06 10.71 10.04
C HIS A 105 27.57 10.91 9.83
N VAL A 106 28.38 10.54 10.83
CA VAL A 106 29.84 10.73 10.80
C VAL A 106 30.52 9.51 10.22
N ASN A 107 31.41 9.72 9.23
CA ASN A 107 32.35 8.68 8.80
C ASN A 107 33.30 8.35 9.95
N ILE A 108 33.22 7.13 10.47
CA ILE A 108 34.07 6.68 11.57
C ILE A 108 35.30 5.92 11.06
N ARG A 109 35.20 5.26 9.90
CA ARG A 109 36.29 4.50 9.28
C ARG A 109 36.19 4.49 7.76
N SER A 110 37.34 4.32 7.12
CA SER A 110 37.45 4.14 5.67
C SER A 110 38.58 3.15 5.36
N ALA A 111 38.40 2.31 4.35
CA ALA A 111 39.42 1.45 3.78
C ALA A 111 39.46 1.64 2.27
N ASN A 112 40.64 1.88 1.70
CA ASN A 112 40.81 1.92 0.25
C ASN A 112 40.87 0.48 -0.28
N ALA A 113 39.77 0.03 -0.87
CA ALA A 113 39.60 -1.32 -1.39
C ALA A 113 40.10 -1.44 -2.83
N ALA A 114 39.90 -0.39 -3.64
CA ALA A 114 40.32 -0.32 -5.04
C ALA A 114 41.07 1.00 -5.34
N PRO A 115 42.41 1.06 -5.16
CA PRO A 115 43.16 2.32 -5.30
C PRO A 115 43.13 2.96 -6.69
N ASN A 116 42.76 2.22 -7.72
CA ASN A 116 42.64 2.69 -9.10
C ASN A 116 41.36 2.16 -9.77
N GLY A 117 40.33 1.91 -8.97
CA GLY A 117 39.08 1.31 -9.41
C GLY A 117 37.95 1.70 -8.45
N GLU A 118 36.86 0.96 -8.53
CA GLU A 118 35.56 1.30 -7.94
C GLU A 118 35.11 0.20 -6.98
N VAL A 119 34.40 0.58 -5.93
CA VAL A 119 33.68 -0.38 -5.07
C VAL A 119 32.24 -0.43 -5.55
N THR A 120 31.88 -1.51 -6.23
CA THR A 120 30.63 -1.64 -6.99
C THR A 120 29.44 -2.10 -6.14
N SER A 121 29.70 -2.82 -5.04
CA SER A 121 28.67 -3.30 -4.12
C SER A 121 29.29 -3.57 -2.75
N VAL A 122 28.48 -3.47 -1.69
CA VAL A 122 28.85 -3.81 -0.32
C VAL A 122 27.70 -4.57 0.34
N SER A 123 28.03 -5.41 1.32
CA SER A 123 27.03 -6.05 2.19
C SER A 123 27.62 -6.22 3.59
N TYR A 124 26.78 -6.07 4.62
CA TYR A 124 27.10 -6.29 6.01
C TYR A 124 26.68 -7.71 6.42
N SER A 125 27.50 -8.42 7.17
CA SER A 125 27.10 -9.75 7.63
C SER A 125 25.99 -9.65 8.69
N PRO A 126 24.98 -10.55 8.66
CA PRO A 126 23.91 -10.60 9.66
C PRO A 126 24.41 -10.74 11.11
N ASP A 127 25.58 -11.34 11.34
CA ASP A 127 26.22 -11.43 12.66
C ASP A 127 26.99 -10.17 13.09
N GLY A 128 27.04 -9.14 12.24
CA GLY A 128 27.69 -7.86 12.49
C GLY A 128 29.22 -7.90 12.50
N GLN A 129 29.85 -9.04 12.16
CA GLN A 129 31.29 -9.21 12.29
C GLN A 129 32.08 -8.82 11.03
N TYR A 130 31.46 -8.86 9.86
CA TYR A 130 32.12 -8.76 8.57
C TYR A 130 31.41 -7.81 7.60
N ILE A 131 32.19 -7.32 6.65
CA ILE A 131 31.73 -6.51 5.51
C ILE A 131 32.34 -7.10 4.24
N ALA A 132 31.52 -7.33 3.23
CA ALA A 132 31.95 -7.74 1.89
C ALA A 132 31.96 -6.51 0.97
N ALA A 133 32.89 -6.49 0.02
CA ALA A 133 32.98 -5.44 -0.99
C ALA A 133 33.35 -6.05 -2.35
N GLY A 134 32.48 -5.87 -3.34
CA GLY A 134 32.73 -6.18 -4.74
C GLY A 134 33.50 -5.06 -5.42
N LEU A 135 34.40 -5.41 -6.35
CA LEU A 135 35.28 -4.46 -7.06
C LEU A 135 35.14 -4.60 -8.58
N ASP A 136 35.56 -3.57 -9.30
CA ASP A 136 35.58 -3.48 -10.77
C ASP A 136 36.79 -4.17 -11.43
N ASP A 137 37.53 -5.01 -10.69
CA ASP A 137 38.78 -5.64 -11.12
C ASP A 137 38.81 -7.16 -11.00
N ASP A 138 37.67 -7.83 -11.22
CA ASP A 138 37.48 -9.29 -11.06
C ASP A 138 37.66 -9.81 -9.62
N THR A 139 37.72 -8.92 -8.63
CA THR A 139 37.97 -9.32 -7.24
C THR A 139 36.91 -8.80 -6.26
N MET A 140 36.91 -9.42 -5.08
CA MET A 140 36.18 -8.94 -3.91
C MET A 140 37.08 -8.95 -2.68
N ASN A 141 36.70 -8.19 -1.65
CA ASN A 141 37.34 -8.19 -0.34
C ASN A 141 36.33 -8.52 0.77
N ILE A 142 36.82 -9.16 1.84
CA ILE A 142 36.08 -9.31 3.11
C ILE A 142 36.89 -8.60 4.20
N TYR A 143 36.20 -7.80 5.03
CA TYR A 143 36.77 -7.01 6.12
C TYR A 143 36.15 -7.39 7.46
N TYR A 144 36.91 -7.21 8.55
CA TYR A 144 36.32 -7.13 9.88
C TYR A 144 35.56 -5.81 10.02
N ALA A 145 34.27 -5.88 10.33
CA ALA A 145 33.40 -4.71 10.50
C ALA A 145 33.94 -3.71 11.52
N MET A 146 34.45 -4.21 12.66
CA MET A 146 34.92 -3.38 13.77
C MET A 146 36.08 -2.42 13.43
N ASN A 147 36.84 -2.69 12.36
CA ASN A 147 38.04 -1.91 12.05
C ASN A 147 38.40 -1.77 10.56
N LEU A 148 37.61 -2.34 9.64
CA LEU A 148 37.86 -2.41 8.20
C LEU A 148 39.25 -2.97 7.81
N THR A 149 39.78 -3.91 8.59
CA THR A 149 40.99 -4.65 8.20
C THR A 149 40.62 -5.88 7.36
N SER A 150 41.34 -6.10 6.27
CA SER A 150 41.07 -7.21 5.35
C SER A 150 41.30 -8.56 6.05
N VAL A 151 40.36 -9.48 5.87
CA VAL A 151 40.39 -10.83 6.44
C VAL A 151 41.27 -11.75 5.59
N HIS A 152 41.08 -11.75 4.26
CA HIS A 152 41.71 -12.71 3.33
C HIS A 152 42.58 -12.06 2.24
N GLY A 153 42.73 -10.74 2.25
CA GLY A 153 43.19 -10.02 1.06
C GLY A 153 42.13 -10.02 -0.04
N SER A 154 42.56 -9.83 -1.29
CA SER A 154 41.69 -9.88 -2.47
C SER A 154 41.40 -11.31 -2.88
N ILE A 155 40.12 -11.60 -3.09
CA ILE A 155 39.60 -12.89 -3.51
C ILE A 155 39.22 -12.80 -4.99
N ASP A 156 39.79 -13.70 -5.78
CA ASP A 156 39.59 -13.77 -7.23
C ASP A 156 38.25 -14.44 -7.59
N VAL A 157 37.40 -13.71 -8.32
CA VAL A 157 36.08 -14.15 -8.81
C VAL A 157 35.96 -14.05 -10.34
N ASP A 158 37.09 -13.95 -11.03
CA ASP A 158 37.20 -13.89 -12.50
C ASP A 158 36.35 -14.94 -13.26
N VAL A 159 35.50 -14.47 -14.18
CA VAL A 159 34.72 -15.25 -15.18
C VAL A 159 35.13 -14.94 -16.63
N GLY A 160 36.24 -14.22 -16.79
CA GLY A 160 36.69 -13.57 -18.00
C GLY A 160 37.51 -12.34 -17.58
N SER A 161 38.70 -12.17 -18.14
CA SER A 161 39.54 -11.05 -17.71
C SER A 161 38.87 -9.69 -17.98
N GLY A 162 38.79 -8.85 -16.95
CA GLY A 162 38.27 -7.48 -17.01
C GLY A 162 36.76 -7.37 -16.78
N ASP A 163 36.17 -8.28 -16.03
CA ASP A 163 34.79 -8.26 -15.57
C ASP A 163 34.67 -7.45 -14.26
N GLN A 164 33.44 -7.10 -13.90
CA GLN A 164 33.13 -6.34 -12.68
C GLN A 164 32.20 -7.17 -11.79
N VAL A 165 32.45 -7.17 -10.48
CA VAL A 165 31.48 -7.72 -9.53
C VAL A 165 30.26 -6.80 -9.52
N ASN A 166 29.07 -7.33 -9.81
CA ASN A 166 27.84 -6.54 -9.82
C ASN A 166 27.20 -6.46 -8.43
N SER A 167 27.21 -7.57 -7.67
CA SER A 167 26.63 -7.63 -6.33
C SER A 167 27.38 -8.61 -5.42
N VAL A 168 27.43 -8.29 -4.12
CA VAL A 168 27.88 -9.19 -3.05
C VAL A 168 26.84 -9.22 -1.93
N GLU A 169 26.55 -10.40 -1.40
CA GLU A 169 25.53 -10.58 -0.36
C GLU A 169 25.95 -11.68 0.63
N PHE A 170 25.82 -11.44 1.93
CA PHE A 170 26.05 -12.48 2.93
C PHE A 170 24.87 -13.46 3.03
N SER A 171 25.15 -14.73 3.28
CA SER A 171 24.11 -15.68 3.70
C SER A 171 23.54 -15.31 5.07
N PRO A 172 22.28 -15.69 5.40
CA PRO A 172 21.65 -15.39 6.69
C PRO A 172 22.47 -15.84 7.90
N ASP A 173 23.17 -16.97 7.79
CA ASP A 173 24.04 -17.51 8.83
C ASP A 173 25.46 -16.88 8.87
N SER A 174 25.72 -15.86 8.03
CA SER A 174 27.00 -15.18 7.87
C SER A 174 28.18 -16.07 7.46
N SER A 175 27.95 -17.31 6.99
CA SER A 175 29.01 -18.27 6.69
C SER A 175 29.50 -18.19 5.24
N LEU A 176 28.69 -17.66 4.33
CA LEU A 176 28.95 -17.51 2.90
C LEU A 176 28.76 -16.06 2.45
N VAL A 177 29.41 -15.72 1.33
CA VAL A 177 29.11 -14.53 0.52
C VAL A 177 28.78 -15.01 -0.89
N ALA A 178 27.59 -14.67 -1.39
CA ALA A 178 27.26 -14.76 -2.80
C ALA A 178 27.91 -13.61 -3.57
N VAL A 179 28.42 -13.91 -4.76
CA VAL A 179 29.09 -12.91 -5.62
C VAL A 179 28.55 -13.06 -7.02
N SER A 180 27.75 -12.07 -7.45
CA SER A 180 27.17 -11.99 -8.78
C SER A 180 28.13 -11.23 -9.69
N ILE A 181 28.59 -11.90 -10.74
CA ILE A 181 29.56 -11.35 -11.69
C ILE A 181 29.14 -11.71 -13.12
N GLY A 182 29.27 -10.73 -14.01
CA GLY A 182 28.89 -10.86 -15.42
C GLY A 182 30.01 -10.47 -16.35
N ARG A 183 29.96 -11.00 -17.57
CA ARG A 183 30.97 -10.75 -18.60
C ARG A 183 30.95 -9.29 -19.08
N SER A 184 32.11 -8.64 -19.14
CA SER A 184 32.29 -7.35 -19.79
C SER A 184 32.77 -7.50 -21.25
N GLY A 185 31.90 -7.15 -22.21
CA GLY A 185 32.24 -7.07 -23.63
C GLY A 185 32.25 -8.40 -24.42
N ASN A 186 32.98 -8.44 -25.55
CA ASN A 186 32.88 -9.48 -26.58
C ASN A 186 33.90 -10.64 -26.45
N GLY A 187 34.65 -10.76 -25.36
CA GLY A 187 35.50 -11.92 -25.00
C GLY A 187 35.21 -12.37 -23.56
N GLY A 188 35.44 -13.63 -23.19
CA GLY A 188 35.17 -14.14 -21.82
C GLY A 188 34.41 -15.47 -21.78
N THR A 189 34.11 -15.96 -20.56
CA THR A 189 33.13 -17.04 -20.31
C THR A 189 31.82 -16.44 -19.80
N ASN A 190 30.81 -17.28 -19.58
CA ASN A 190 29.48 -16.84 -19.16
C ASN A 190 29.52 -16.32 -17.70
N GLY A 191 28.66 -15.38 -17.34
CA GLY A 191 28.56 -14.82 -15.98
C GLY A 191 28.25 -15.89 -14.94
N GLN A 192 28.58 -15.66 -13.67
CA GLN A 192 28.33 -16.64 -12.61
C GLN A 192 27.93 -15.99 -11.31
N VAL A 193 27.26 -16.78 -10.46
CA VAL A 193 27.15 -16.49 -9.03
C VAL A 193 28.02 -17.45 -8.24
N PHE A 194 29.06 -16.94 -7.60
CA PHE A 194 29.96 -17.72 -6.74
C PHE A 194 29.49 -17.70 -5.29
N LEU A 195 29.87 -18.74 -4.54
CA LEU A 195 29.74 -18.77 -3.09
C LEU A 195 31.14 -18.79 -2.49
N ILE A 196 31.46 -17.82 -1.65
CA ILE A 196 32.75 -17.66 -0.98
C ILE A 196 32.57 -17.97 0.50
N LYS A 197 33.40 -18.85 1.07
CA LYS A 197 33.39 -19.09 2.51
C LYS A 197 34.01 -17.94 3.27
N VAL A 198 33.28 -17.39 4.23
CA VAL A 198 33.75 -16.28 5.08
C VAL A 198 34.93 -16.72 5.96
N SER A 199 34.95 -17.98 6.40
CA SER A 199 35.98 -18.48 7.32
C SER A 199 37.40 -18.51 6.75
N ASP A 200 37.54 -18.75 5.43
CA ASP A 200 38.84 -19.00 4.79
C ASP A 200 39.00 -18.40 3.39
N GLY A 201 38.01 -17.65 2.90
CA GLY A 201 38.01 -17.01 1.58
C GLY A 201 37.88 -18.00 0.42
N LEU A 202 37.49 -19.25 0.69
CA LEU A 202 37.44 -20.30 -0.34
C LEU A 202 36.24 -20.10 -1.28
N LYS A 203 36.53 -19.90 -2.57
CA LYS A 203 35.56 -19.98 -3.66
C LYS A 203 35.05 -21.42 -3.85
N LEU A 204 33.75 -21.62 -3.68
CA LEU A 204 33.12 -22.94 -3.72
C LEU A 204 32.67 -23.32 -5.13
N GLY A 205 33.28 -24.38 -5.66
CA GLY A 205 32.92 -24.94 -6.96
C GLY A 205 33.22 -23.99 -8.12
N SER A 206 32.54 -24.19 -9.24
CA SER A 206 32.67 -23.41 -10.47
C SER A 206 31.47 -22.48 -10.67
N GLY A 207 31.00 -21.84 -9.59
CA GLY A 207 29.84 -20.95 -9.60
C GLY A 207 28.51 -21.63 -9.98
N MET A 208 27.46 -20.83 -9.98
CA MET A 208 26.12 -21.17 -10.46
C MET A 208 25.84 -20.34 -11.71
N ASN A 209 25.41 -21.00 -12.76
CA ASN A 209 24.97 -20.37 -13.99
C ASN A 209 23.86 -21.24 -14.60
N PRO A 210 22.60 -21.04 -14.15
CA PRO A 210 21.45 -21.58 -14.85
C PRO A 210 21.38 -21.02 -16.29
N ASN A 211 20.99 -21.87 -17.25
CA ASN A 211 20.78 -21.51 -18.66
C ASN A 211 22.00 -20.99 -19.45
N GLY A 212 23.16 -20.77 -18.83
CA GLY A 212 24.33 -20.23 -19.52
C GLY A 212 24.25 -18.71 -19.72
N GLU A 213 23.67 -17.98 -18.78
CA GLU A 213 23.58 -16.52 -18.79
C GLU A 213 24.95 -15.84 -18.90
N ASP A 214 25.04 -14.77 -19.69
CA ASP A 214 26.27 -13.99 -19.83
C ASP A 214 26.49 -13.04 -18.64
N GLN A 215 25.44 -12.66 -17.92
CA GLN A 215 25.50 -11.74 -16.78
C GLN A 215 24.55 -12.15 -15.66
N PHE A 216 25.00 -11.92 -14.42
CA PHE A 216 24.14 -11.88 -13.24
C PHE A 216 24.35 -10.52 -12.57
N PHE A 217 23.26 -9.80 -12.34
CA PHE A 217 23.30 -8.44 -11.79
C PHE A 217 23.20 -8.44 -10.28
N ASP A 218 22.42 -9.37 -9.72
CA ASP A 218 22.16 -9.43 -8.29
C ASP A 218 21.83 -10.85 -7.81
N SER A 219 21.87 -11.06 -6.50
CA SER A 219 21.41 -12.29 -5.86
C SER A 219 20.75 -11.98 -4.52
N ALA A 220 19.83 -12.85 -4.10
CA ALA A 220 19.19 -12.78 -2.78
C ALA A 220 19.11 -14.17 -2.14
N PHE A 221 19.63 -14.37 -0.93
CA PHE A 221 19.43 -15.61 -0.18
C PHE A 221 17.98 -15.74 0.31
N SER A 222 17.45 -16.96 0.34
CA SER A 222 16.25 -17.22 1.14
C SER A 222 16.56 -17.10 2.64
N PRO A 223 15.59 -16.71 3.49
CA PRO A 223 15.82 -16.51 4.92
C PRO A 223 16.38 -17.73 5.65
N ASP A 224 15.97 -18.94 5.24
CA ASP A 224 16.47 -20.22 5.75
C ASP A 224 17.92 -20.56 5.30
N GLY A 225 18.46 -19.83 4.31
CA GLY A 225 19.77 -20.07 3.72
C GLY A 225 19.89 -21.35 2.88
N GLU A 226 18.77 -22.01 2.52
CA GLU A 226 18.78 -23.21 1.68
C GLU A 226 18.75 -22.91 0.18
N MET A 227 18.15 -21.77 -0.20
CA MET A 227 18.00 -21.31 -1.58
C MET A 227 18.62 -19.94 -1.80
N ILE A 228 18.82 -19.62 -3.08
CA ILE A 228 19.26 -18.31 -3.52
C ILE A 228 18.58 -17.95 -4.84
N ALA A 229 18.05 -16.74 -4.93
CA ALA A 229 17.54 -16.16 -6.14
C ALA A 229 18.68 -15.48 -6.92
N LEU A 230 18.77 -15.72 -8.23
CA LEU A 230 19.83 -15.20 -9.10
C LEU A 230 19.20 -14.36 -10.21
N ALA A 231 19.50 -13.06 -10.24
CA ALA A 231 19.00 -12.11 -11.22
C ALA A 231 19.85 -12.13 -12.50
N GLY A 232 19.28 -12.65 -13.60
CA GLY A 232 19.95 -12.82 -14.89
C GLY A 232 19.50 -11.82 -15.96
N ASP A 233 19.89 -12.10 -17.20
CA ASP A 233 19.56 -11.29 -18.38
C ASP A 233 18.25 -11.77 -19.04
N GLY A 234 17.10 -11.26 -18.59
CA GLY A 234 15.79 -11.66 -19.14
C GLY A 234 15.09 -12.78 -18.39
N ASP A 235 15.72 -13.38 -17.38
CA ASP A 235 15.16 -14.41 -16.50
C ASP A 235 15.74 -14.25 -15.08
N PHE A 236 15.04 -14.76 -14.06
CA PHE A 236 15.68 -15.04 -12.77
C PHE A 236 15.41 -16.47 -12.31
N TYR A 237 16.27 -16.94 -11.40
CA TYR A 237 16.37 -18.35 -11.06
C TYR A 237 16.40 -18.55 -9.56
N ILE A 238 15.75 -19.58 -9.06
CA ILE A 238 15.88 -20.00 -7.67
C ILE A 238 16.68 -21.30 -7.66
N VAL A 239 17.77 -21.32 -6.91
CA VAL A 239 18.75 -22.40 -6.92
C VAL A 239 18.94 -22.92 -5.50
N ASN A 240 18.92 -24.24 -5.32
CA ASN A 240 19.29 -24.84 -4.05
C ASN A 240 20.82 -24.72 -3.84
N ILE A 241 21.24 -24.15 -2.72
CA ILE A 241 22.65 -23.82 -2.46
C ILE A 241 23.53 -25.06 -2.36
N THR A 242 23.03 -26.10 -1.69
CA THR A 242 23.80 -27.33 -1.45
C THR A 242 23.94 -28.15 -2.73
N SER A 243 22.85 -28.39 -3.45
CA SER A 243 22.87 -29.22 -4.66
C SER A 243 23.27 -28.45 -5.92
N ARG A 244 23.21 -27.11 -5.89
CA ARG A 244 23.41 -26.19 -7.04
C ARG A 244 22.44 -26.46 -8.19
N ALA A 245 21.28 -27.03 -7.86
CA ALA A 245 20.26 -27.34 -8.84
C ALA A 245 19.27 -26.18 -8.93
N THR A 246 18.98 -25.73 -10.14
CA THR A 246 17.88 -24.79 -10.39
C THR A 246 16.55 -25.48 -10.04
N VAL A 247 15.85 -24.89 -9.08
CA VAL A 247 14.54 -25.33 -8.59
C VAL A 247 13.43 -24.65 -9.40
N TYR A 248 13.54 -23.33 -9.59
CA TYR A 248 12.61 -22.53 -10.37
C TYR A 248 13.33 -21.66 -11.39
N THR A 249 12.65 -21.41 -12.51
CA THR A 249 13.07 -20.50 -13.57
C THR A 249 11.88 -19.62 -13.93
N LEU A 250 12.05 -18.30 -13.84
CA LEU A 250 10.99 -17.32 -13.99
C LEU A 250 11.25 -16.46 -15.24
N THR A 251 10.42 -16.64 -16.28
CA THR A 251 10.77 -16.27 -17.67
C THR A 251 9.96 -15.16 -18.34
N ASN A 252 9.34 -14.26 -17.57
CA ASN A 252 8.65 -13.09 -18.14
C ASN A 252 9.03 -11.73 -17.51
N PRO A 253 10.26 -11.47 -17.06
CA PRO A 253 10.67 -10.10 -16.74
C PRO A 253 10.78 -9.25 -18.03
N PRO A 254 10.69 -7.91 -17.93
CA PRO A 254 10.66 -7.00 -19.08
C PRO A 254 12.00 -6.87 -19.83
N GLY A 255 13.10 -7.38 -19.26
CA GLY A 255 14.48 -7.29 -19.74
C GLY A 255 15.45 -7.86 -18.69
N SER A 256 16.64 -7.26 -18.54
CA SER A 256 17.55 -7.58 -17.44
C SER A 256 16.85 -7.47 -16.08
N VAL A 257 17.17 -8.37 -15.16
CA VAL A 257 16.79 -8.23 -13.75
C VAL A 257 17.95 -7.55 -13.06
N GLU A 258 17.81 -6.27 -12.72
CA GLU A 258 18.91 -5.43 -12.20
C GLU A 258 19.11 -5.61 -10.69
N SER A 259 18.02 -5.87 -9.95
CA SER A 259 18.07 -6.19 -8.52
C SER A 259 16.96 -7.15 -8.13
N ILE A 260 17.23 -7.98 -7.12
CA ILE A 260 16.31 -8.95 -6.56
C ILE A 260 16.41 -8.94 -5.04
N ALA A 261 15.28 -9.03 -4.34
CA ALA A 261 15.24 -9.16 -2.89
C ALA A 261 14.29 -10.29 -2.48
N TRP A 262 14.64 -11.01 -1.41
CA TRP A 262 13.79 -11.99 -0.77
C TRP A 262 13.30 -11.39 0.55
N SER A 263 11.99 -11.48 0.83
CA SER A 263 11.44 -10.96 2.08
C SER A 263 11.94 -11.77 3.27
N SER A 264 12.05 -11.11 4.44
CA SER A 264 12.50 -11.75 5.68
C SER A 264 11.64 -12.95 6.05
N ASP A 265 10.33 -12.89 5.78
CA ASP A 265 9.37 -13.96 6.04
C ASP A 265 9.37 -15.10 5.00
N GLY A 266 10.18 -14.98 3.95
CA GLY A 266 10.32 -16.00 2.91
C GLY A 266 9.18 -16.07 1.90
N ASN A 267 8.08 -15.33 2.10
CA ASN A 267 6.87 -15.43 1.30
C ASN A 267 6.96 -14.70 -0.05
N TYR A 268 7.80 -13.67 -0.13
CA TYR A 268 7.86 -12.75 -1.25
C TYR A 268 9.25 -12.64 -1.87
N ILE A 269 9.26 -12.42 -3.19
CA ILE A 269 10.45 -12.00 -3.95
C ILE A 269 10.09 -10.76 -4.75
N ALA A 270 10.82 -9.68 -4.50
CA ALA A 270 10.74 -8.43 -5.26
C ALA A 270 11.77 -8.44 -6.38
N MET A 271 11.39 -7.91 -7.54
CA MET A 271 12.22 -7.94 -8.74
C MET A 271 12.20 -6.58 -9.45
N CYS A 272 13.39 -6.00 -9.64
CA CYS A 272 13.59 -4.76 -10.36
C CYS A 272 14.09 -4.99 -11.78
N GLY A 273 13.28 -4.60 -12.77
CA GLY A 273 13.59 -4.74 -14.18
C GLY A 273 14.35 -3.55 -14.77
N GLY A 274 15.32 -3.86 -15.63
CA GLY A 274 16.01 -2.91 -16.48
C GLY A 274 15.18 -2.46 -17.68
N TRP A 275 15.46 -1.27 -18.18
CA TRP A 275 14.76 -0.72 -19.34
C TRP A 275 15.20 -1.38 -20.66
N GLU A 276 14.29 -2.15 -21.28
CA GLU A 276 14.52 -2.76 -22.60
C GLU A 276 13.35 -2.55 -23.56
N GLY A 277 13.66 -2.13 -24.79
CA GLY A 277 12.78 -2.25 -25.98
C GLY A 277 11.38 -1.60 -25.94
N GLY A 278 10.92 -1.06 -24.81
CA GLY A 278 9.55 -0.60 -24.60
C GLY A 278 9.13 -0.29 -23.16
N GLY A 279 9.88 -0.69 -22.13
CA GLY A 279 9.58 -0.37 -20.73
C GLY A 279 10.47 -1.09 -19.73
N ALA A 280 10.23 -0.83 -18.44
CA ALA A 280 10.75 -1.57 -17.29
C ALA A 280 9.59 -1.79 -16.29
N SER A 281 9.77 -2.65 -15.30
CA SER A 281 8.78 -2.87 -14.25
C SER A 281 9.43 -3.24 -12.93
N PHE A 282 8.66 -3.01 -11.86
CA PHE A 282 8.91 -3.53 -10.54
C PHE A 282 7.83 -4.57 -10.21
N ASP A 283 8.23 -5.81 -10.00
CA ASP A 283 7.33 -6.95 -9.88
C ASP A 283 7.46 -7.61 -8.51
N MET A 284 6.36 -8.21 -8.05
CA MET A 284 6.33 -8.99 -6.82
C MET A 284 5.84 -10.40 -7.08
N TYR A 285 6.55 -11.37 -6.50
CA TYR A 285 6.24 -12.79 -6.58
C TYR A 285 5.96 -13.32 -5.18
N GLU A 286 4.91 -14.14 -5.05
CA GLU A 286 4.53 -14.82 -3.81
C GLU A 286 4.64 -16.33 -3.99
N PHE A 287 5.08 -17.04 -2.94
CA PHE A 287 5.11 -18.50 -2.96
C PHE A 287 3.73 -19.10 -2.64
N SER A 288 3.07 -19.65 -3.66
CA SER A 288 1.75 -20.31 -3.53
C SER A 288 1.79 -21.73 -2.94
N GLY A 289 2.86 -22.10 -2.24
CA GLY A 289 3.11 -23.44 -1.68
C GLY A 289 3.71 -24.47 -2.66
N ASN A 290 3.55 -24.28 -3.97
CA ASN A 290 4.13 -25.17 -4.99
C ASN A 290 4.87 -24.43 -6.13
N SER A 291 4.70 -23.11 -6.22
CA SER A 291 5.29 -22.29 -7.28
C SER A 291 5.27 -20.82 -6.90
N TRP A 292 6.24 -20.09 -7.42
CA TRP A 292 6.29 -18.63 -7.36
C TRP A 292 5.34 -18.02 -8.39
N VAL A 293 4.44 -17.15 -7.94
CA VAL A 293 3.41 -16.50 -8.77
C VAL A 293 3.56 -15.00 -8.66
N ARG A 294 3.58 -14.29 -9.79
CA ARG A 294 3.58 -12.83 -9.79
C ARG A 294 2.23 -12.30 -9.34
N ILE A 295 2.17 -11.64 -8.18
CA ILE A 295 0.94 -11.13 -7.57
C ILE A 295 0.61 -9.71 -8.03
N TRP A 296 1.62 -8.89 -8.32
CA TRP A 296 1.44 -7.59 -8.96
C TRP A 296 2.67 -7.16 -9.76
N GLU A 297 2.46 -6.20 -10.65
CA GLU A 297 3.46 -5.61 -11.55
C GLU A 297 3.23 -4.09 -11.59
N LYS A 298 4.29 -3.31 -11.45
CA LYS A 298 4.28 -1.84 -11.55
C LYS A 298 5.17 -1.40 -12.70
N PRO A 299 4.59 -0.95 -13.82
CA PRO A 299 5.38 -0.39 -14.91
C PRO A 299 6.14 0.86 -14.45
N THR A 300 7.41 0.95 -14.83
CA THR A 300 8.28 2.09 -14.53
C THR A 300 8.68 2.80 -15.83
N THR A 301 8.96 4.09 -15.73
CA THR A 301 9.35 4.98 -16.83
C THR A 301 10.87 5.02 -17.07
N THR A 302 11.63 4.32 -16.22
CA THR A 302 13.08 4.09 -16.31
C THR A 302 13.44 2.79 -15.60
N SER A 303 14.69 2.31 -15.69
CA SER A 303 15.14 1.11 -14.98
C SER A 303 14.92 1.24 -13.47
N CYS A 304 14.48 0.16 -12.83
CA CYS A 304 14.65 0.00 -11.39
C CYS A 304 16.01 -0.67 -11.14
N TYR A 305 16.81 -0.17 -10.21
CA TYR A 305 18.17 -0.65 -9.95
C TYR A 305 18.39 -1.26 -8.57
N SER A 306 17.52 -1.00 -7.61
CA SER A 306 17.65 -1.55 -6.27
C SER A 306 16.29 -1.74 -5.63
N THR A 307 16.15 -2.82 -4.87
CA THR A 307 14.96 -3.10 -4.08
C THR A 307 15.31 -3.74 -2.76
N GLY A 308 14.47 -3.52 -1.75
CA GLY A 308 14.61 -4.12 -0.44
C GLY A 308 13.28 -4.13 0.29
N PHE A 309 13.10 -5.09 1.18
CA PHE A 309 11.93 -5.17 2.06
C PHE A 309 12.19 -4.42 3.35
N SER A 310 11.13 -3.84 3.93
CA SER A 310 11.12 -3.54 5.36
C SER A 310 11.35 -4.84 6.14
N TYR A 311 11.82 -4.71 7.37
CA TYR A 311 12.27 -5.87 8.13
C TYR A 311 11.14 -6.88 8.39
N ASP A 312 9.96 -6.34 8.63
CA ASP A 312 8.68 -7.03 8.82
C ASP A 312 8.07 -7.58 7.51
N SER A 313 8.72 -7.38 6.36
CA SER A 313 8.25 -7.83 5.04
C SER A 313 6.94 -7.21 4.55
N SER A 314 6.31 -6.31 5.30
CA SER A 314 5.01 -5.72 4.95
C SER A 314 5.12 -4.65 3.86
N GLN A 315 6.29 -4.02 3.74
CA GLN A 315 6.59 -3.00 2.76
C GLN A 315 7.81 -3.38 1.91
N VAL A 316 7.84 -2.83 0.71
CA VAL A 316 8.96 -2.99 -0.21
C VAL A 316 9.26 -1.67 -0.91
N VAL A 317 10.55 -1.35 -1.05
CA VAL A 317 11.03 -0.14 -1.72
C VAL A 317 11.68 -0.48 -3.06
N ALA A 318 11.51 0.41 -4.03
CA ALA A 318 12.16 0.33 -5.33
C ALA A 318 12.85 1.66 -5.69
N GLY A 319 14.17 1.60 -5.94
CA GLY A 319 15.02 2.70 -6.36
C GLY A 319 15.20 2.77 -7.88
N HIS A 320 15.04 3.96 -8.44
CA HIS A 320 15.01 4.13 -9.90
C HIS A 320 16.21 4.92 -10.43
N SER A 321 16.48 4.68 -11.71
CA SER A 321 17.49 5.42 -12.49
C SER A 321 17.08 6.87 -12.77
N TYR A 322 17.72 7.54 -13.73
CA TYR A 322 17.67 9.00 -13.90
C TYR A 322 16.60 9.54 -14.87
N TYR A 323 15.81 8.68 -15.49
CA TYR A 323 15.00 9.04 -16.66
C TYR A 323 13.51 9.18 -16.32
N GLN A 324 12.86 10.19 -16.93
CA GLN A 324 11.41 10.43 -16.95
C GLN A 324 10.74 10.59 -15.58
N GLY A 325 9.54 10.00 -15.44
CA GLY A 325 8.62 10.22 -14.33
C GLY A 325 9.11 9.62 -13.02
N ASP A 326 9.91 8.57 -13.09
CA ASP A 326 10.48 7.87 -11.94
C ASP A 326 11.96 8.20 -11.72
N GLY A 327 12.51 9.11 -12.54
CA GLY A 327 13.90 9.53 -12.45
C GLY A 327 14.28 9.98 -11.03
N GLU A 328 15.33 9.40 -10.42
CA GLU A 328 15.85 9.76 -9.10
C GLU A 328 14.80 9.64 -7.97
N THR A 329 13.92 8.64 -8.08
CA THR A 329 12.78 8.47 -7.17
C THR A 329 12.82 7.08 -6.55
N ALA A 330 12.60 7.01 -5.23
CA ALA A 330 12.26 5.79 -4.54
C ALA A 330 10.75 5.73 -4.33
N LYS A 331 10.18 4.54 -4.41
CA LYS A 331 8.75 4.29 -4.20
C LYS A 331 8.57 3.12 -3.27
N ILE A 332 7.67 3.28 -2.31
CA ILE A 332 7.33 2.23 -1.34
C ILE A 332 5.94 1.71 -1.66
N PHE A 333 5.82 0.38 -1.62
CA PHE A 333 4.58 -0.34 -1.83
C PHE A 333 4.33 -1.28 -0.67
N ASN A 334 3.06 -1.54 -0.36
CA ASN A 334 2.71 -2.69 0.44
C ASN A 334 3.02 -3.97 -0.36
N SER A 335 3.71 -4.92 0.27
CA SER A 335 4.16 -6.18 -0.33
C SER A 335 3.02 -7.03 -0.87
N ASP A 336 1.86 -7.06 -0.20
CA ASP A 336 0.75 -7.97 -0.56
C ASP A 336 -0.10 -7.45 -1.74
N SER A 337 -0.44 -6.17 -1.70
CA SER A 337 -1.47 -5.54 -2.52
C SER A 337 -0.85 -4.69 -3.63
N GLY A 338 0.43 -4.34 -3.48
CA GLY A 338 1.13 -3.42 -4.37
C GLY A 338 0.55 -2.01 -4.33
N VAL A 339 -0.20 -1.64 -3.29
CA VAL A 339 -0.64 -0.24 -3.09
C VAL A 339 0.62 0.58 -2.84
N GLN A 340 0.82 1.65 -3.62
CA GLN A 340 1.90 2.59 -3.37
C GLN A 340 1.52 3.43 -2.15
N ILE A 341 2.30 3.33 -1.08
CA ILE A 341 2.05 4.05 0.17
C ILE A 341 2.89 5.33 0.25
N ASP A 342 4.07 5.36 -0.39
CA ASP A 342 4.92 6.55 -0.32
C ASP A 342 5.87 6.69 -1.52
N THR A 343 6.41 7.90 -1.71
CA THR A 343 7.47 8.21 -2.67
C THR A 343 8.33 9.37 -2.21
N PHE A 344 9.65 9.19 -2.27
CA PHE A 344 10.63 10.23 -1.98
C PHE A 344 11.66 10.31 -3.10
N SER A 345 12.33 11.46 -3.22
CA SER A 345 13.26 11.73 -4.32
C SER A 345 14.52 12.41 -3.82
N GLY A 346 15.65 11.99 -4.37
CA GLY A 346 16.93 12.67 -4.20
C GLY A 346 17.00 13.98 -4.98
N LEU A 347 18.15 14.26 -5.60
CA LEU A 347 18.34 15.52 -6.32
C LEU A 347 17.71 15.46 -7.71
N ARG A 348 16.45 15.93 -7.79
CA ARG A 348 15.60 15.82 -8.99
C ARG A 348 15.17 17.17 -9.59
N PRO A 349 16.02 17.84 -10.39
CA PRO A 349 15.67 19.09 -11.06
C PRO A 349 14.59 18.89 -12.13
N SER A 350 13.78 19.91 -12.41
CA SER A 350 12.62 19.80 -13.30
C SER A 350 12.96 19.19 -14.67
N GLY A 351 12.28 18.10 -15.03
CA GLY A 351 12.26 17.54 -16.39
C GLY A 351 13.39 16.54 -16.69
N CYS A 352 13.43 15.41 -15.98
CA CYS A 352 14.32 14.25 -16.19
C CYS A 352 14.19 13.58 -17.59
N THR A 353 13.95 14.35 -18.65
CA THR A 353 13.61 13.90 -20.00
C THR A 353 14.81 13.90 -20.95
N GLY A 354 15.94 14.47 -20.54
CA GLY A 354 17.17 14.45 -21.35
C GLY A 354 17.75 13.04 -21.48
N PHE A 355 18.48 12.79 -22.55
CA PHE A 355 19.21 11.52 -22.73
C PHE A 355 20.67 11.67 -22.29
N GLY A 356 21.21 10.67 -21.61
CA GLY A 356 22.60 10.64 -21.14
C GLY A 356 22.96 11.88 -20.32
N ASN A 357 24.20 12.35 -20.41
CA ASN A 357 24.77 13.43 -19.57
C ASN A 357 24.07 14.80 -19.67
N SER A 358 23.11 14.97 -20.60
CA SER A 358 22.31 16.20 -20.69
C SER A 358 21.16 16.25 -19.68
N ASN A 359 20.81 15.13 -19.07
CA ASN A 359 19.74 15.04 -18.08
C ASN A 359 20.30 15.34 -16.69
N PRO A 360 19.66 16.25 -15.93
CA PRO A 360 20.17 16.72 -14.65
C PRO A 360 19.79 15.86 -13.43
N CYS A 361 19.02 14.77 -13.58
CA CYS A 361 18.51 13.99 -12.44
C CYS A 361 19.51 12.94 -11.95
N GLY A 362 19.54 12.66 -10.64
CA GLY A 362 20.37 11.59 -10.07
C GLY A 362 20.02 10.18 -10.54
N THR A 363 20.79 9.21 -10.06
CA THR A 363 20.44 7.79 -10.06
C THR A 363 20.53 7.28 -8.63
N ILE A 364 19.54 6.50 -8.19
CA ILE A 364 19.65 5.67 -6.99
C ILE A 364 20.25 4.32 -7.43
N TYR A 365 21.46 4.01 -6.98
CA TYR A 365 22.15 2.76 -7.31
C TYR A 365 21.84 1.67 -6.29
N ASP A 366 21.65 2.04 -5.02
CA ASP A 366 21.37 1.07 -3.97
C ASP A 366 20.55 1.67 -2.82
N ILE A 367 19.82 0.83 -2.09
CA ILE A 367 18.88 1.17 -1.03
C ILE A 367 18.93 0.10 0.06
N ALA A 368 18.98 0.52 1.32
CA ALA A 368 18.88 -0.38 2.46
C ALA A 368 17.89 0.13 3.49
N TRP A 369 17.04 -0.79 3.99
CA TRP A 369 16.19 -0.54 5.15
C TRP A 369 17.01 -0.73 6.43
N SER A 370 16.74 0.12 7.41
CA SER A 370 17.20 -0.09 8.77
C SER A 370 16.43 -1.26 9.39
N PRO A 371 17.05 -2.03 10.32
CA PRO A 371 16.35 -3.07 11.07
C PRO A 371 15.11 -2.59 11.83
N ASP A 372 15.03 -1.29 12.14
CA ASP A 372 13.86 -0.68 12.79
C ASP A 372 12.69 -0.36 11.85
N SER A 373 12.81 -0.64 10.54
CA SER A 373 11.80 -0.35 9.51
C SER A 373 11.25 1.08 9.45
N VAL A 374 11.88 2.05 10.14
CA VAL A 374 11.50 3.48 10.10
C VAL A 374 12.58 4.35 9.47
N HIS A 375 13.77 3.80 9.21
CA HIS A 375 14.81 4.47 8.44
C HIS A 375 15.14 3.73 7.15
N ILE A 376 15.47 4.52 6.11
CA ILE A 376 16.03 4.03 4.85
C ILE A 376 17.28 4.85 4.54
N VAL A 377 18.30 4.20 3.98
CA VAL A 377 19.41 4.91 3.34
C VAL A 377 19.52 4.55 1.88
N THR A 378 19.97 5.51 1.08
CA THR A 378 20.13 5.33 -0.36
C THR A 378 21.49 5.83 -0.83
N ALA A 379 22.09 5.08 -1.75
CA ALA A 379 23.34 5.42 -2.43
C ALA A 379 23.03 6.05 -3.78
N HIS A 380 23.53 7.28 -3.99
CA HIS A 380 23.22 8.08 -5.16
C HIS A 380 24.46 8.39 -5.99
N GLY A 381 24.23 8.56 -7.30
CA GLY A 381 25.19 9.11 -8.23
C GLY A 381 24.59 10.02 -9.29
N ARG A 382 25.38 10.34 -10.32
CA ARG A 382 24.92 11.00 -11.55
C ARG A 382 24.24 12.37 -11.34
N ASN A 383 24.97 13.41 -10.98
CA ASN A 383 24.48 14.75 -10.59
C ASN A 383 23.75 14.83 -9.24
N GLY A 384 23.55 13.71 -8.55
CA GLY A 384 22.96 13.61 -7.20
C GLY A 384 23.91 12.99 -6.18
N GLU A 385 25.22 12.97 -6.46
CA GLU A 385 26.23 12.14 -5.78
C GLU A 385 26.22 12.30 -4.25
N GLY A 386 26.05 11.18 -3.54
CA GLY A 386 26.05 11.17 -2.08
C GLY A 386 25.31 10.00 -1.45
N VAL A 387 25.20 10.08 -0.12
CA VAL A 387 24.41 9.17 0.71
C VAL A 387 23.27 9.97 1.33
N TYR A 388 22.05 9.49 1.16
CA TYR A 388 20.84 10.13 1.67
C TYR A 388 20.24 9.25 2.76
N TYR A 389 19.82 9.90 3.84
CA TYR A 389 19.23 9.28 5.02
C TYR A 389 17.77 9.75 5.09
N TRP A 390 16.88 8.78 5.17
CA TRP A 390 15.44 8.98 5.17
C TRP A 390 14.86 8.42 6.46
N TYR A 391 13.91 9.14 7.02
CA TYR A 391 13.19 8.75 8.22
C TYR A 391 11.70 8.84 7.95
N ALA A 392 10.97 7.82 8.36
CA ALA A 392 9.52 7.76 8.31
C ALA A 392 8.96 8.76 9.33
N ASP A 393 8.19 9.76 8.89
CA ASP A 393 7.60 10.72 9.80
C ASP A 393 6.53 10.04 10.64
N ILE A 394 6.86 9.76 11.91
CA ILE A 394 5.98 9.03 12.81
C ILE A 394 4.80 9.93 13.27
N ASP A 395 4.87 11.26 13.15
CA ASP A 395 3.78 12.21 13.47
C ASP A 395 3.46 13.06 12.22
N GLU A 396 2.77 12.45 11.25
CA GLU A 396 2.58 13.00 9.91
C GLU A 396 1.88 14.38 9.92
N ASP A 397 0.93 14.61 10.83
CA ASP A 397 0.16 15.85 10.91
C ASP A 397 0.64 16.84 12.00
N ASN A 398 1.66 16.46 12.77
CA ASN A 398 2.30 17.26 13.82
C ASN A 398 1.36 17.67 14.95
N ASP A 399 0.42 16.81 15.34
CA ASP A 399 -0.47 17.04 16.47
C ASP A 399 0.11 16.60 17.83
N GLY A 400 1.22 15.86 17.79
CA GLY A 400 1.95 15.36 18.95
C GLY A 400 1.64 13.91 19.32
N TYR A 401 0.87 13.18 18.52
CA TYR A 401 0.64 11.75 18.62
C TYR A 401 1.33 11.02 17.47
N ASN A 402 1.83 9.81 17.77
CA ASN A 402 2.61 9.04 16.82
C ASN A 402 1.69 8.04 16.12
N SER A 403 1.79 7.95 14.79
CA SER A 403 1.14 6.97 13.92
C SER A 403 1.52 5.52 14.22
N THR A 404 2.57 5.28 15.02
CA THR A 404 2.87 4.00 15.66
C THR A 404 3.20 4.12 17.14
N ASP A 405 3.02 3.01 17.86
CA ASP A 405 3.27 2.94 19.30
C ASP A 405 4.79 3.00 19.58
N GLN A 406 5.22 4.04 20.27
CA GLN A 406 6.62 4.21 20.68
C GLN A 406 6.91 3.55 22.05
N GLY A 407 6.10 2.56 22.43
CA GLY A 407 6.17 1.82 23.70
C GLY A 407 5.45 2.52 24.85
N ASP A 408 4.61 3.50 24.59
CA ASP A 408 3.75 4.15 25.58
C ASP A 408 2.29 3.69 25.53
N GLY A 409 1.94 2.86 24.55
CA GLY A 409 0.60 2.31 24.34
C GLY A 409 -0.37 3.32 23.73
N ILE A 410 0.12 4.41 23.14
CA ILE A 410 -0.67 5.45 22.50
C ILE A 410 -0.30 5.47 21.01
N VAL A 411 -1.31 5.31 20.17
CA VAL A 411 -1.19 5.38 18.71
C VAL A 411 -2.23 6.39 18.23
N ASP A 412 -1.81 7.25 17.33
CA ASP A 412 -2.69 8.17 16.64
C ASP A 412 -3.68 7.40 15.75
N ALA A 413 -4.97 7.49 16.10
CA ALA A 413 -6.05 6.87 15.35
C ALA A 413 -6.31 7.56 13.99
N PHE A 414 -5.87 8.82 13.82
CA PHE A 414 -6.06 9.61 12.60
C PHE A 414 -4.76 10.30 12.14
N PRO A 415 -3.74 9.55 11.67
CA PRO A 415 -2.39 10.05 11.37
C PRO A 415 -2.24 11.24 10.41
N SER A 416 -3.33 11.62 9.72
CA SER A 416 -3.33 12.68 8.70
C SER A 416 -4.32 13.81 9.00
N GLU A 417 -5.01 13.77 10.14
CA GLU A 417 -5.97 14.77 10.57
C GLU A 417 -5.62 15.27 11.97
N GLY A 418 -4.67 16.21 12.05
CA GLY A 418 -4.06 16.63 13.32
C GLY A 418 -4.97 17.41 14.29
N SER A 419 -6.28 17.34 14.09
CA SER A 419 -7.27 17.70 15.09
C SER A 419 -7.88 16.48 15.81
N GLN A 420 -7.59 15.26 15.37
CA GLN A 420 -8.09 13.98 15.87
C GLN A 420 -6.92 13.03 16.11
N TRP A 421 -6.92 12.30 17.22
CA TRP A 421 -5.86 11.33 17.55
C TRP A 421 -6.33 10.14 18.39
N ASP A 422 -7.61 10.11 18.78
CA ASP A 422 -8.21 9.11 19.65
C ASP A 422 -9.53 8.64 19.03
N ASP A 423 -9.76 7.33 19.04
CA ASP A 423 -10.97 6.67 18.55
C ASP A 423 -11.32 5.53 19.53
N THR A 424 -12.12 5.86 20.54
CA THR A 424 -12.39 4.94 21.66
C THR A 424 -13.18 3.69 21.21
N ASP A 425 -14.01 3.77 20.17
CA ASP A 425 -14.88 2.68 19.72
C ASP A 425 -14.55 2.10 18.34
N ASN A 426 -13.53 2.63 17.67
CA ASN A 426 -12.96 2.18 16.39
C ASN A 426 -13.97 2.24 15.23
N ASP A 427 -14.79 3.29 15.17
CA ASP A 427 -15.75 3.49 14.09
C ASP A 427 -15.27 4.43 12.98
N GLY A 428 -14.09 5.04 13.16
CA GLY A 428 -13.46 5.95 12.21
C GLY A 428 -13.89 7.41 12.37
N TYR A 429 -14.53 7.78 13.47
CA TYR A 429 -14.74 9.17 13.88
C TYR A 429 -13.98 9.47 15.17
N GLY A 430 -13.28 10.62 15.20
CA GLY A 430 -12.37 10.89 16.31
C GLY A 430 -13.04 11.55 17.51
N ASP A 431 -12.59 11.17 18.71
CA ASP A 431 -13.16 11.58 20.00
C ASP A 431 -12.97 13.06 20.32
N ASN A 432 -12.01 13.73 19.68
CA ASN A 432 -11.68 15.10 20.03
C ASN A 432 -12.83 16.02 19.65
N PRO A 433 -13.32 16.87 20.57
CA PRO A 433 -14.49 17.70 20.29
C PRO A 433 -14.16 18.86 19.34
N ALA A 434 -15.21 19.45 18.76
CA ALA A 434 -15.12 20.68 17.96
C ALA A 434 -14.22 21.75 18.65
N PRO A 435 -13.28 22.38 17.93
CA PRO A 435 -13.27 22.60 16.48
C PRO A 435 -12.60 21.50 15.64
N ALA A 436 -12.32 20.32 16.21
CA ALA A 436 -11.80 19.19 15.45
C ALA A 436 -12.71 18.79 14.27
N PHE A 437 -12.11 18.17 13.26
CA PHE A 437 -12.81 17.69 12.08
C PHE A 437 -13.71 16.50 12.45
N GLN A 438 -15.00 16.61 12.09
CA GLN A 438 -16.03 15.56 12.25
C GLN A 438 -15.92 14.78 13.57
N PRO A 439 -16.03 15.46 14.72
CA PRO A 439 -15.85 14.83 16.02
C PRO A 439 -16.97 13.82 16.28
N ASP A 440 -16.63 12.67 16.85
CA ASP A 440 -17.61 11.66 17.21
C ASP A 440 -18.54 12.19 18.30
N ALA A 441 -19.84 12.16 17.98
CA ALA A 441 -20.90 12.56 18.89
C ALA A 441 -21.29 11.43 19.87
N CYS A 442 -20.82 10.21 19.64
CA CYS A 442 -21.18 9.00 20.36
C CYS A 442 -20.03 8.25 21.08
N VAL A 443 -18.75 8.52 20.85
CA VAL A 443 -17.46 8.18 21.54
C VAL A 443 -17.25 6.74 22.07
N SER A 444 -18.28 6.06 22.53
CA SER A 444 -18.21 4.75 23.20
C SER A 444 -19.19 3.75 22.59
N VAL A 445 -19.82 4.13 21.48
CA VAL A 445 -20.83 3.39 20.77
C VAL A 445 -20.64 3.63 19.28
N ALA A 446 -19.90 2.71 18.65
CA ALA A 446 -19.61 2.75 17.23
C ALA A 446 -20.88 2.95 16.39
N GLY A 447 -20.77 3.82 15.40
CA GLY A 447 -21.86 4.20 14.51
C GLY A 447 -21.41 4.49 13.08
N THR A 448 -22.37 4.87 12.25
CA THR A 448 -22.13 5.10 10.81
C THR A 448 -22.76 6.40 10.29
N SER A 449 -23.42 7.16 11.16
CA SER A 449 -24.03 8.45 10.80
C SER A 449 -22.99 9.45 10.25
N THR A 450 -23.38 10.19 9.21
CA THR A 450 -22.52 11.10 8.43
C THR A 450 -23.13 12.49 8.21
N GLN A 451 -24.39 12.73 8.57
CA GLN A 451 -25.09 13.99 8.24
C GLN A 451 -25.18 14.96 9.42
N ASP A 452 -25.46 14.45 10.62
CA ASP A 452 -25.70 15.29 11.80
C ASP A 452 -24.75 14.98 12.95
N ARG A 453 -24.86 13.79 13.53
CA ARG A 453 -24.10 13.31 14.67
C ARG A 453 -23.15 12.24 14.15
N PHE A 454 -21.99 12.68 13.69
CA PHE A 454 -20.92 11.79 13.21
C PHE A 454 -20.59 10.71 14.26
N GLY A 455 -20.35 9.47 13.82
CA GLY A 455 -20.04 8.31 14.67
C GLY A 455 -21.19 7.76 15.51
N CYS A 456 -22.40 8.30 15.38
CA CYS A 456 -23.56 7.72 16.07
C CYS A 456 -24.24 6.58 15.28
N PRO A 457 -24.94 5.65 15.97
CA PRO A 457 -25.73 4.61 15.32
C PRO A 457 -26.71 5.18 14.30
N ASP A 458 -26.75 4.53 13.13
CA ASP A 458 -27.64 4.80 12.01
C ASP A 458 -28.14 3.43 11.52
N ALA A 459 -29.35 3.06 11.93
CA ALA A 459 -29.87 1.71 11.80
C ALA A 459 -30.32 1.35 10.37
N ASP A 460 -30.66 2.33 9.55
CA ASP A 460 -31.15 2.12 8.18
C ASP A 460 -30.19 2.59 7.08
N GLY A 461 -29.13 3.32 7.45
CA GLY A 461 -27.99 3.65 6.61
C GLY A 461 -28.23 4.84 5.68
N ASP A 462 -29.16 5.74 6.01
CA ASP A 462 -29.41 6.96 5.23
C ASP A 462 -28.44 8.11 5.53
N GLY A 463 -27.62 7.95 6.57
CA GLY A 463 -26.60 8.87 7.02
C GLY A 463 -27.00 9.76 8.20
N TRP A 464 -28.26 9.77 8.63
CA TRP A 464 -28.69 10.46 9.84
C TRP A 464 -28.65 9.52 11.05
N SER A 465 -28.30 10.05 12.21
CA SER A 465 -28.24 9.22 13.42
C SER A 465 -29.64 8.84 13.93
N ASP A 466 -29.79 7.68 14.56
CA ASP A 466 -31.05 7.19 15.16
C ASP A 466 -31.69 8.20 16.14
N GLU A 467 -30.90 9.07 16.77
CA GLU A 467 -31.39 10.11 17.69
C GLU A 467 -31.81 11.40 16.95
N GLY A 468 -31.16 11.70 15.83
CA GLY A 468 -31.47 12.85 14.96
C GLY A 468 -32.54 12.57 13.91
N ASP A 469 -32.84 11.30 13.69
CA ASP A 469 -33.77 10.78 12.69
C ASP A 469 -35.18 10.54 13.30
N LEU A 470 -36.20 11.10 12.65
CA LEU A 470 -37.61 10.89 13.03
C LEU A 470 -38.18 9.54 12.55
N TYR A 471 -37.54 8.89 11.58
CA TYR A 471 -37.87 7.58 11.02
C TYR A 471 -36.66 6.60 10.97
N PRO A 472 -36.06 6.19 12.10
CA PRO A 472 -34.82 5.38 12.17
C PRO A 472 -34.85 3.94 11.62
N ALA A 473 -35.87 3.59 10.84
CA ALA A 473 -36.01 2.29 10.20
C ALA A 473 -36.44 2.41 8.73
N ASP A 474 -36.50 3.63 8.20
CA ASP A 474 -36.89 3.95 6.84
C ASP A 474 -35.82 4.83 6.20
N SER A 475 -34.89 4.19 5.49
CA SER A 475 -33.72 4.83 4.88
C SER A 475 -34.04 5.88 3.78
N LEU A 476 -35.31 6.20 3.58
CA LEU A 476 -35.78 7.23 2.66
C LEU A 476 -36.24 8.49 3.40
N GLN A 477 -36.41 8.47 4.72
CA GLN A 477 -37.04 9.55 5.47
C GLN A 477 -36.24 9.83 6.74
N TRP A 478 -35.94 11.10 7.02
CA TRP A 478 -35.22 11.47 8.25
C TRP A 478 -35.81 12.67 9.01
N ALA A 479 -36.73 13.41 8.38
CA ALA A 479 -37.35 14.60 8.92
C ALA A 479 -38.87 14.63 8.65
N ASP A 480 -39.60 15.36 9.48
CA ASP A 480 -41.05 15.64 9.38
C ASP A 480 -41.26 17.03 9.99
N THR A 481 -41.24 18.04 9.13
CA THR A 481 -41.17 19.45 9.52
C THR A 481 -42.49 19.95 10.11
N ASP A 482 -43.63 19.46 9.63
CA ASP A 482 -44.96 19.91 10.06
C ASP A 482 -45.68 18.95 11.04
N GLY A 483 -45.15 17.75 11.22
CA GLY A 483 -45.58 16.76 12.21
C GLY A 483 -46.83 15.99 11.82
N ASP A 484 -47.14 15.84 10.53
CA ASP A 484 -48.32 15.14 10.04
C ASP A 484 -48.15 13.61 9.92
N GLY A 485 -46.90 13.14 10.06
CA GLY A 485 -46.52 11.73 10.01
C GLY A 485 -46.14 11.22 8.62
N TYR A 486 -46.00 12.09 7.62
CA TYR A 486 -45.31 11.84 6.37
C TYR A 486 -43.94 12.52 6.43
N GLY A 487 -42.87 11.84 6.00
CA GLY A 487 -41.53 12.43 6.06
C GLY A 487 -41.28 13.42 4.92
N ASP A 488 -40.45 14.43 5.15
CA ASP A 488 -40.20 15.56 4.22
C ASP A 488 -39.62 15.12 2.85
N ASN A 489 -39.09 13.91 2.76
CA ASN A 489 -38.39 13.40 1.58
C ASN A 489 -39.37 12.80 0.56
N TYR A 490 -39.91 13.66 -0.30
CA TYR A 490 -40.89 13.24 -1.30
C TYR A 490 -40.28 12.51 -2.50
N TYR A 491 -40.67 11.24 -2.68
CA TYR A 491 -40.33 10.40 -3.82
C TYR A 491 -41.59 9.94 -4.55
N PHE A 492 -41.47 9.79 -5.87
CA PHE A 492 -42.55 9.30 -6.73
C PHE A 492 -42.00 8.78 -8.07
N ASP A 493 -42.78 7.91 -8.70
CA ASP A 493 -42.62 7.52 -10.09
C ASP A 493 -43.47 8.40 -11.00
N LEU A 494 -42.97 8.71 -12.20
CA LEU A 494 -43.78 9.40 -13.21
C LEU A 494 -44.51 8.42 -14.13
N SER A 495 -45.83 8.57 -14.22
CA SER A 495 -46.63 7.87 -15.24
C SER A 495 -46.42 8.45 -16.64
N SER A 496 -46.92 7.75 -17.68
CA SER A 496 -46.94 8.30 -19.05
C SER A 496 -47.79 9.57 -19.20
N ALA A 497 -48.70 9.82 -18.25
CA ALA A 497 -49.51 11.04 -18.17
C ALA A 497 -48.85 12.13 -17.30
N GLN A 498 -47.62 11.90 -16.84
CA GLN A 498 -46.87 12.77 -15.91
C GLN A 498 -47.45 12.88 -14.50
N LEU A 499 -48.43 12.05 -14.15
CA LEU A 499 -48.89 11.91 -12.77
C LEU A 499 -47.81 11.27 -11.89
N HIS A 500 -47.71 11.72 -10.65
CA HIS A 500 -46.91 11.16 -9.57
C HIS A 500 -47.59 9.89 -9.04
N MET A 501 -46.94 8.74 -9.23
CA MET A 501 -47.41 7.42 -8.83
C MET A 501 -46.46 6.85 -7.77
N ASN A 502 -46.91 5.85 -7.00
CA ASN A 502 -46.08 5.21 -5.97
C ASN A 502 -45.40 6.24 -5.04
N GLN A 503 -46.16 7.27 -4.66
CA GLN A 503 -45.68 8.38 -3.85
C GLN A 503 -45.30 7.90 -2.43
N SER A 504 -44.22 8.45 -1.89
CA SER A 504 -43.78 8.28 -0.49
C SER A 504 -43.16 9.58 0.01
N GLY A 505 -43.24 9.85 1.31
CA GLY A 505 -42.89 11.15 1.87
C GLY A 505 -43.95 12.22 1.57
N ASP A 506 -43.60 13.47 1.82
CA ASP A 506 -44.50 14.61 1.91
C ASP A 506 -44.25 15.63 0.79
N ALA A 507 -45.22 15.78 -0.12
CA ALA A 507 -45.18 16.78 -1.18
C ALA A 507 -45.25 18.24 -0.68
N PHE A 508 -45.71 18.47 0.56
CA PHE A 508 -45.88 19.78 1.20
C PHE A 508 -45.32 19.83 2.64
N PRO A 509 -43.99 19.75 2.83
CA PRO A 509 -43.33 19.63 4.16
C PRO A 509 -43.63 20.73 5.21
N ASP A 510 -44.32 21.80 4.84
CA ASP A 510 -44.66 22.92 5.72
C ASP A 510 -46.18 23.00 6.01
N ASP A 511 -46.98 22.02 5.56
CA ASP A 511 -48.44 22.02 5.60
C ASP A 511 -49.04 20.67 6.01
N ALA A 512 -49.21 20.49 7.32
CA ALA A 512 -49.70 19.25 7.93
C ALA A 512 -51.12 18.80 7.53
N THR A 513 -51.73 19.48 6.56
CA THR A 513 -53.02 19.13 5.98
C THR A 513 -52.92 18.56 4.57
N GLN A 514 -51.74 18.59 3.94
CA GLN A 514 -51.46 18.12 2.59
C GLN A 514 -50.17 17.32 2.55
N TRP A 515 -50.17 16.14 1.93
CA TRP A 515 -48.96 15.31 1.82
C TRP A 515 -48.78 14.63 0.45
N ASN A 516 -49.76 14.78 -0.44
CA ASN A 516 -49.80 14.11 -1.73
C ASN A 516 -50.19 15.14 -2.81
N ASP A 517 -49.46 15.15 -3.93
CA ASP A 517 -49.71 15.98 -5.11
C ASP A 517 -49.65 15.07 -6.34
N THR A 518 -50.79 14.51 -6.73
CA THR A 518 -50.82 13.43 -7.72
C THR A 518 -50.52 13.89 -9.14
N ASP A 519 -50.81 15.13 -9.49
CA ASP A 519 -50.56 15.64 -10.84
C ASP A 519 -49.45 16.70 -10.94
N GLY A 520 -48.87 17.07 -9.80
CA GLY A 520 -47.64 17.86 -9.68
C GLY A 520 -47.85 19.34 -9.95
N ASP A 521 -49.04 19.87 -9.66
CA ASP A 521 -49.39 21.26 -9.91
C ASP A 521 -49.21 22.20 -8.70
N GLY A 522 -48.87 21.64 -7.54
CA GLY A 522 -48.63 22.35 -6.29
C GLY A 522 -49.88 22.61 -5.46
N TYR A 523 -51.00 21.95 -5.75
CA TYR A 523 -52.18 21.88 -4.89
C TYR A 523 -52.34 20.46 -4.36
N GLY A 524 -52.71 20.32 -3.09
CA GLY A 524 -52.67 19.03 -2.42
C GLY A 524 -53.96 18.22 -2.57
N ASP A 525 -53.83 16.91 -2.72
CA ASP A 525 -54.96 16.02 -3.03
C ASP A 525 -56.00 15.94 -1.90
N ASN A 526 -55.60 16.20 -0.64
CA ASN A 526 -56.52 16.16 0.49
C ASN A 526 -57.52 17.29 0.36
N TYR A 527 -58.78 16.96 0.61
CA TYR A 527 -59.89 17.87 0.37
C TYR A 527 -60.64 18.19 1.66
N GLN A 528 -61.23 19.38 1.73
CA GLN A 528 -61.79 19.91 2.98
C GLN A 528 -63.30 19.73 3.17
N ASN A 529 -64.04 19.42 2.11
CA ASN A 529 -65.50 19.50 2.13
C ASN A 529 -66.18 18.15 1.87
N THR A 530 -66.87 17.63 2.89
CA THR A 530 -67.71 16.40 2.79
C THR A 530 -68.74 16.42 1.65
N SER A 531 -69.17 17.60 1.17
CA SER A 531 -70.10 17.63 0.04
C SER A 531 -69.48 17.14 -1.25
N TRP A 532 -68.15 17.21 -1.38
CA TRP A 532 -67.38 16.73 -2.53
C TRP A 532 -67.43 15.21 -2.69
N ASP A 533 -67.68 14.45 -1.61
CA ASP A 533 -67.83 12.98 -1.66
C ASP A 533 -68.97 12.52 -2.61
N ASN A 534 -69.94 13.39 -2.89
CA ASN A 534 -71.05 13.07 -3.79
C ASN A 534 -70.69 13.23 -5.28
N PHE A 535 -69.56 13.86 -5.58
CA PHE A 535 -69.18 14.29 -6.92
C PHE A 535 -67.78 13.83 -7.34
N ARG A 536 -66.84 13.74 -6.39
CA ARG A 536 -65.51 13.15 -6.63
C ARG A 536 -65.66 11.70 -7.10
N ALA A 537 -64.88 11.34 -8.10
CA ALA A 537 -64.82 9.96 -8.55
C ALA A 537 -64.19 9.09 -7.43
N PRO A 538 -64.68 7.85 -7.19
CA PRO A 538 -64.14 6.98 -6.15
C PRO A 538 -62.63 6.68 -6.26
N GLU A 539 -62.08 6.83 -7.46
CA GLU A 539 -60.68 6.62 -7.81
C GLU A 539 -59.77 7.84 -7.58
N TRP A 540 -60.32 9.01 -7.23
CA TRP A 540 -59.50 10.19 -7.00
C TRP A 540 -58.70 10.10 -5.69
N PRO A 541 -57.44 10.56 -5.68
CA PRO A 541 -56.56 10.51 -4.52
C PRO A 541 -56.98 11.52 -3.44
N GLY A 542 -56.33 11.43 -2.28
CA GLY A 542 -56.53 12.33 -1.15
C GLY A 542 -57.60 11.90 -0.15
N LEU A 543 -57.44 12.34 1.09
CA LEU A 543 -58.36 12.09 2.19
C LEU A 543 -59.15 13.35 2.54
N LEU A 544 -60.33 13.15 3.15
CA LEU A 544 -61.10 14.26 3.69
C LEU A 544 -60.40 14.82 4.95
N GLN A 545 -59.82 16.01 4.82
CA GLN A 545 -59.20 16.76 5.91
C GLN A 545 -59.92 18.10 6.09
N VAL A 546 -60.73 18.23 7.15
CA VAL A 546 -61.73 19.30 7.33
C VAL A 546 -61.17 20.74 7.27
N ALA A 547 -59.85 20.91 7.37
CA ALA A 547 -59.15 22.18 7.24
C ALA A 547 -57.98 22.09 6.23
N ALA A 548 -58.13 21.32 5.15
CA ALA A 548 -57.13 21.19 4.10
C ALA A 548 -56.83 22.55 3.46
N ASN A 549 -55.57 22.97 3.53
CA ASN A 549 -55.06 24.17 2.88
C ASN A 549 -54.83 23.89 1.39
N ASN A 550 -55.15 24.88 0.54
CA ASN A 550 -54.98 24.80 -0.92
C ASN A 550 -55.34 23.42 -1.53
N PRO A 551 -56.54 22.88 -1.25
CA PRO A 551 -56.92 21.57 -1.76
C PRO A 551 -57.11 21.60 -3.27
N ASP A 552 -56.64 20.56 -3.94
CA ASP A 552 -56.86 20.36 -5.35
C ASP A 552 -58.27 19.81 -5.61
N VAL A 553 -59.04 20.60 -6.37
CA VAL A 553 -60.37 20.19 -6.82
C VAL A 553 -60.28 19.12 -7.90
N PHE A 554 -59.23 19.09 -8.73
CA PHE A 554 -59.05 18.18 -9.86
C PHE A 554 -57.67 17.46 -9.81
N PRO A 555 -57.45 16.56 -8.83
CA PRO A 555 -56.14 15.95 -8.50
C PRO A 555 -55.53 14.99 -9.53
N LEU A 556 -56.06 14.96 -10.75
CA LEU A 556 -55.56 14.16 -11.86
C LEU A 556 -55.41 15.00 -13.14
N ASP A 557 -55.64 16.31 -13.06
CA ASP A 557 -55.51 17.27 -14.16
C ASP A 557 -54.64 18.45 -13.70
N ARG A 558 -53.33 18.29 -13.94
CA ARG A 558 -52.27 19.29 -13.70
C ARG A 558 -52.50 20.71 -14.23
N THR A 559 -53.57 20.95 -14.98
CA THR A 559 -53.95 22.26 -15.51
C THR A 559 -55.11 22.91 -14.77
N GLN A 560 -55.73 22.22 -13.82
CA GLN A 560 -56.94 22.58 -13.12
C GLN A 560 -56.83 22.28 -11.64
N TRP A 561 -57.11 23.27 -10.78
CA TRP A 561 -57.06 23.09 -9.32
C TRP A 561 -58.16 23.86 -8.58
N LEU A 562 -58.95 24.66 -9.29
CA LEU A 562 -59.97 25.54 -8.73
C LEU A 562 -61.31 25.37 -9.43
N ASP A 563 -62.38 25.35 -8.64
CA ASP A 563 -63.78 25.43 -9.08
C ASP A 563 -64.55 26.32 -8.08
N ALA A 564 -64.76 27.58 -8.44
CA ALA A 564 -65.35 28.55 -7.50
C ALA A 564 -66.88 28.44 -7.37
N ASP A 565 -67.58 27.81 -8.31
CA ASP A 565 -69.04 27.71 -8.30
C ASP A 565 -69.59 26.29 -8.07
N GLY A 566 -68.72 25.30 -8.07
CA GLY A 566 -69.00 23.92 -7.70
C GLY A 566 -69.71 23.12 -8.78
N ASP A 567 -69.56 23.51 -10.05
CA ASP A 567 -70.13 22.80 -11.20
C ASP A 567 -69.24 21.68 -11.77
N TRP A 568 -68.03 21.52 -11.20
CA TRP A 568 -67.02 20.52 -11.55
C TRP A 568 -66.42 20.69 -12.95
N VAL A 569 -66.39 21.94 -13.44
CA VAL A 569 -65.57 22.37 -14.56
C VAL A 569 -64.55 23.37 -14.04
N GLY A 570 -63.26 23.12 -14.27
CA GLY A 570 -62.22 23.89 -13.60
C GLY A 570 -62.02 25.29 -14.18
N ASP A 571 -61.77 26.27 -13.30
CA ASP A 571 -61.66 27.70 -13.59
C ASP A 571 -60.37 28.08 -14.36
N ASN A 572 -59.36 27.20 -14.38
CA ASN A 572 -58.01 27.53 -14.81
C ASN A 572 -57.88 27.57 -16.34
N GLN A 573 -57.62 28.77 -16.88
CA GLN A 573 -57.65 29.04 -18.33
C GLN A 573 -56.57 28.34 -19.19
N MET A 574 -55.65 27.59 -18.58
CA MET A 574 -54.57 26.88 -19.29
C MET A 574 -54.93 25.43 -19.62
N SER A 575 -56.12 24.97 -19.25
CA SER A 575 -56.66 23.65 -19.55
C SER A 575 -57.31 23.57 -20.93
N ASP A 576 -57.40 22.35 -21.48
CA ASP A 576 -58.19 22.08 -22.69
C ASP A 576 -59.71 22.10 -22.45
N ARG A 577 -60.13 22.21 -21.19
CA ARG A 577 -61.53 22.29 -20.75
C ARG A 577 -61.75 23.28 -19.59
N ALA A 578 -61.27 24.51 -19.74
CA ALA A 578 -61.52 25.58 -18.78
C ALA A 578 -62.99 26.05 -18.78
N ASP A 579 -63.52 26.39 -17.61
CA ASP A 579 -64.86 26.95 -17.48
C ASP A 579 -64.94 28.34 -18.14
N GLY A 580 -65.96 28.49 -18.99
CA GLY A 580 -66.30 29.76 -19.63
C GLY A 580 -66.99 30.76 -18.69
N CYS A 581 -67.56 30.29 -17.57
CA CYS A 581 -68.28 31.09 -16.57
C CYS A 581 -67.83 30.83 -15.10
N PRO A 582 -66.55 31.07 -14.71
CA PRO A 582 -65.87 30.57 -13.47
C PRO A 582 -66.45 30.93 -12.08
N THR A 583 -67.69 31.41 -12.00
CA THR A 583 -68.34 31.89 -10.77
C THR A 583 -69.87 31.69 -10.84
N ILE A 584 -70.37 31.06 -11.90
CA ILE A 584 -71.79 30.85 -12.18
C ILE A 584 -71.99 29.40 -12.59
N TRP A 585 -72.45 28.61 -11.61
CA TRP A 585 -72.74 27.19 -11.78
C TRP A 585 -73.46 26.88 -13.10
N GLY A 586 -72.90 25.97 -13.89
CA GLY A 586 -73.44 25.50 -15.16
C GLY A 586 -73.57 23.98 -15.26
N ASP A 587 -74.27 23.51 -16.28
CA ASP A 587 -74.35 22.09 -16.64
C ASP A 587 -74.21 21.87 -18.16
N SER A 588 -73.54 22.80 -18.85
CA SER A 588 -73.41 22.73 -20.31
C SER A 588 -72.45 21.62 -20.74
N GLU A 589 -72.94 20.74 -21.62
CA GLU A 589 -72.16 19.61 -22.15
C GLU A 589 -71.52 19.91 -23.52
N PHE A 590 -71.90 21.00 -24.20
CA PHE A 590 -71.64 21.18 -25.63
C PHE A 590 -71.11 22.56 -26.07
N ASP A 591 -71.06 23.56 -25.20
CA ASP A 591 -70.54 24.90 -25.53
C ASP A 591 -69.79 25.57 -24.38
#